data_AF-A0A0A2M5Y7-F1
#
_entry.id   AF-A0A0A2M5Y7-F1
#
_cell.length_a   1.000
_cell.length_b   1.000
_cell.length_c   1.000
_cell.angle_alpha   90.00
_cell.angle_beta   90.00
_cell.angle_gamma   90.00
#
_symmetry.space_group_name_H-M   'P 1'
#
loop_
_entity.id
_entity.type
_entity.pdbx_description
1 polymer ?
#
loop_
_entity_poly.entity_id
_entity_poly.type
_entity_poly.pdbx_seq_one_letter_code
_entity_poly.pdbx_strand_id
1 'polypeptide(L)'
;MNAFRIFREAFFNNLNLNMDKRLVYIIAGIAAIGILPVIFFVVNFYSLSVSKDITQWGALGDYFGGILNALFSFLSLIATIYIAYILTNIEEKRNQQNLKFEKDRLLREFRESEYKRINFELQKVWLSLIEPNPEIANNIIHNCIWQYRYFRTSNMHLFPFLKDEEVKNLGKSLENISELLDTRDLSNKDEILRMFIQKLDLFNQKIQTFLLES
;
A
#
# COMPACT_ATOMS: atom_id res chain seq x y z
N MET A 1 5.29 57.94 16.03
CA MET A 1 5.75 56.62 16.52
C MET A 1 4.62 55.64 16.88
N ASN A 2 3.33 55.99 16.75
CA ASN A 2 2.20 55.13 17.16
C ASN A 2 1.45 54.42 16.01
N ALA A 3 1.55 54.90 14.77
CA ALA A 3 0.82 54.31 13.63
C ALA A 3 1.31 52.90 13.26
N PHE A 4 2.62 52.66 13.33
CA PHE A 4 3.21 51.35 13.01
C PHE A 4 2.82 50.25 14.02
N ARG A 5 2.70 50.61 15.30
CA ARG A 5 2.28 49.67 16.35
C ARG A 5 0.81 49.30 16.23
N ILE A 6 -0.04 50.27 15.94
CA ILE A 6 -1.48 50.07 15.75
C ILE A 6 -1.74 49.27 14.47
N PHE A 7 -1.02 49.55 13.38
CA PHE A 7 -1.13 48.76 12.14
C PHE A 7 -0.66 47.32 12.36
N ARG A 8 0.43 47.11 13.12
CA ARG A 8 0.90 45.77 13.49
C ARG A 8 -0.14 45.03 14.32
N GLU A 9 -0.66 45.63 15.37
CA GLU A 9 -1.65 44.99 16.24
C GLU A 9 -2.98 44.72 15.50
N ALA A 10 -3.43 45.63 14.63
CA ALA A 10 -4.65 45.45 13.84
C ALA A 10 -4.51 44.40 12.73
N PHE A 11 -3.37 44.34 12.04
CA PHE A 11 -3.12 43.38 10.97
C PHE A 11 -2.91 41.97 11.52
N PHE A 12 -2.15 41.82 12.61
CA PHE A 12 -1.88 40.51 13.21
C PHE A 12 -3.06 39.96 14.03
N ASN A 13 -3.86 40.80 14.69
CA ASN A 13 -4.99 40.31 15.50
C ASN A 13 -6.24 39.95 14.68
N ASN A 14 -6.44 40.53 13.49
CA ASN A 14 -7.57 40.17 12.60
C ASN A 14 -7.27 38.97 11.69
N LEU A 15 -6.01 38.54 11.59
CA LEU A 15 -5.61 37.32 10.89
C LEU A 15 -5.72 36.10 11.83
N ASN A 16 -6.93 35.87 12.37
CA ASN A 16 -7.27 34.61 13.04
C ASN A 16 -7.55 33.52 12.00
N LEU A 17 -6.58 33.27 11.12
CA LEU A 17 -6.58 32.14 10.21
C LEU A 17 -5.69 31.08 10.84
N ASN A 18 -6.22 29.86 11.00
CA ASN A 18 -5.46 28.62 11.25
C ASN A 18 -4.54 28.30 10.05
N MET A 19 -3.76 29.28 9.58
CA MET A 19 -2.76 29.12 8.55
C MET A 19 -1.43 28.81 9.21
N ASP A 20 -0.73 27.82 8.66
CA ASP A 20 0.65 27.53 9.02
C ASP A 20 1.45 28.84 9.04
N LYS A 21 2.16 29.11 10.13
CA LYS A 21 2.94 30.35 10.33
C LYS A 21 3.88 30.62 9.15
N ARG A 22 4.34 29.56 8.46
CA ARG A 22 5.12 29.63 7.22
C ARG A 22 4.40 30.37 6.09
N LEU A 23 3.11 30.11 5.89
CA LEU A 23 2.30 30.78 4.87
C LEU A 23 2.11 32.26 5.19
N VAL A 24 1.93 32.61 6.47
CA VAL A 24 1.84 34.02 6.89
C VAL A 24 3.14 34.78 6.58
N TYR A 25 4.31 34.17 6.84
CA TYR A 25 5.59 34.77 6.48
C TYR A 25 5.79 34.90 4.96
N ILE A 26 5.35 33.93 4.18
CA ILE A 26 5.44 33.98 2.71
C ILE A 26 4.59 35.13 2.16
N ILE A 27 3.33 35.26 2.61
CA ILE A 27 2.43 36.33 2.17
C ILE A 27 2.97 37.70 2.59
N ALA A 28 3.46 37.81 3.83
CA ALA A 28 4.09 39.05 4.30
C ALA A 28 5.34 39.42 3.48
N GLY A 29 6.14 38.43 3.09
CA GLY A 29 7.30 38.62 2.21
C GLY A 29 6.90 39.12 0.82
N ILE A 30 5.90 38.51 0.20
CA ILE A 30 5.38 38.93 -1.11
C ILE A 30 4.83 40.36 -1.05
N ALA A 31 4.04 40.67 -0.03
CA ALA A 31 3.51 42.02 0.19
C ALA A 31 4.64 43.04 0.40
N ALA A 32 5.68 42.69 1.15
CA ALA A 32 6.83 43.56 1.37
C ALA A 32 7.57 43.86 0.06
N ILE A 33 7.77 42.88 -0.82
CA ILE A 33 8.44 43.11 -2.11
C ILE A 33 7.62 44.03 -3.03
N GLY A 34 6.28 43.95 -2.96
CA GLY A 34 5.41 44.89 -3.70
C GLY A 34 5.42 46.31 -3.14
N ILE A 35 5.47 46.46 -1.82
CA ILE A 35 5.29 47.75 -1.14
C ILE A 35 6.62 48.51 -0.94
N LEU A 36 7.73 47.81 -0.73
CA LEU A 36 9.05 48.42 -0.47
C LEU A 36 9.52 49.40 -1.56
N PRO A 37 9.39 49.09 -2.86
CA PRO A 37 9.80 50.01 -3.92
C PRO A 37 8.95 51.29 -3.95
N VAL A 38 7.66 51.16 -3.62
CA VAL A 38 6.74 52.30 -3.50
C VAL A 38 7.11 53.18 -2.32
N ILE A 39 7.40 52.59 -1.15
CA ILE A 39 7.88 53.33 0.03
C ILE A 39 9.20 54.03 -0.29
N PHE A 40 10.16 53.33 -0.91
CA PHE A 40 11.44 53.90 -1.28
C PHE A 40 11.28 55.09 -2.24
N PHE A 41 10.40 54.97 -3.24
CA PHE A 41 10.07 56.07 -4.14
C PHE A 41 9.50 57.28 -3.39
N VAL A 42 8.49 57.07 -2.55
CA VAL A 42 7.88 58.17 -1.77
C VAL A 42 8.92 58.85 -0.88
N VAL A 43 9.74 58.10 -0.15
CA VAL A 43 10.75 58.67 0.77
C VAL A 43 11.86 59.45 0.05
N ASN A 44 12.26 59.03 -1.15
CA ASN A 44 13.32 59.73 -1.89
C ASN A 44 12.82 60.95 -2.68
N PHE A 45 11.54 60.93 -3.10
CA PHE A 45 11.00 61.93 -4.02
C PHE A 45 9.88 62.80 -3.44
N TYR A 46 9.56 62.67 -2.13
CA TYR A 46 8.46 63.43 -1.49
C TYR A 46 8.59 64.96 -1.59
N SER A 47 9.82 65.48 -1.69
CA SER A 47 10.08 66.92 -1.75
C SER A 47 9.96 67.51 -3.15
N LEU A 48 9.74 66.68 -4.18
CA LEU A 48 9.53 67.11 -5.55
C LEU A 48 8.04 67.36 -5.83
N SER A 49 7.75 68.29 -6.73
CA SER A 49 6.38 68.55 -7.18
C SER A 49 5.82 67.33 -7.91
N VAL A 50 4.66 66.85 -7.46
CA VAL A 50 3.89 65.77 -8.09
C VAL A 50 3.49 66.18 -9.51
N SER A 51 3.80 65.34 -10.50
CA SER A 51 3.42 65.62 -11.89
C SER A 51 1.89 65.58 -12.05
N LYS A 52 1.36 66.56 -12.79
CA LYS A 52 -0.07 66.60 -13.19
C LYS A 52 -0.33 65.86 -14.49
N ASP A 53 0.72 65.45 -15.20
CA ASP A 53 0.62 64.71 -16.45
C ASP A 53 0.41 63.22 -16.16
N ILE A 54 -0.75 62.70 -16.57
CA ILE A 54 -1.13 61.31 -16.36
C ILE A 54 -0.24 60.33 -17.13
N THR A 55 0.36 60.76 -18.24
CA THR A 55 1.26 59.92 -19.05
C THR A 55 2.53 59.55 -18.29
N GLN A 56 3.03 60.44 -17.42
CA GLN A 56 4.21 60.17 -16.58
C GLN A 56 3.90 59.15 -15.48
N TRP A 57 2.68 59.17 -14.93
CA TRP A 57 2.22 58.16 -13.97
C TRP A 57 2.02 56.79 -14.63
N GLY A 58 1.55 56.77 -15.88
CA GLY A 58 1.48 55.53 -16.69
C GLY A 58 2.84 54.87 -16.84
N ALA A 59 3.85 55.62 -17.27
CA ALA A 59 5.22 55.10 -17.45
C ALA A 59 5.85 54.58 -16.14
N LEU A 60 5.58 55.24 -15.01
CA LEU A 60 6.02 54.77 -13.69
C LEU A 60 5.32 53.45 -13.30
N GLY A 61 4.01 53.37 -13.55
CA GLY A 61 3.22 52.15 -13.35
C GLY A 61 3.73 50.98 -14.19
N ASP A 62 4.08 51.22 -15.45
CA ASP A 62 4.64 50.20 -16.35
C ASP A 62 5.99 49.68 -15.87
N TYR A 63 6.85 50.55 -15.32
CA TYR A 63 8.14 50.15 -14.75
C TYR A 63 7.97 49.21 -13.54
N PHE A 64 7.15 49.62 -12.56
CA PHE A 64 6.89 48.76 -11.39
C PHE A 64 6.11 47.49 -11.77
N GLY A 65 5.14 47.61 -12.67
CA GLY A 65 4.38 46.50 -13.21
C GLY A 65 5.27 45.49 -13.91
N GLY A 66 6.25 45.93 -14.71
CA GLY A 66 7.23 45.07 -15.37
C GLY A 66 8.11 44.30 -14.37
N ILE A 67 8.61 44.99 -13.33
CA ILE A 67 9.42 44.37 -12.27
C ILE A 67 8.61 43.35 -11.47
N LEU A 68 7.41 43.73 -11.02
CA LEU A 68 6.54 42.85 -10.25
C LEU A 68 6.09 41.65 -11.07
N ASN A 69 5.76 41.84 -12.35
CA ASN A 69 5.34 40.75 -13.22
C ASN A 69 6.48 39.74 -13.47
N ALA A 70 7.71 40.22 -13.71
CA ALA A 70 8.87 39.36 -13.84
C ALA A 70 9.15 38.58 -12.54
N LEU A 71 9.03 39.25 -11.39
CA LEU A 71 9.18 38.62 -10.07
C LEU A 71 8.10 37.56 -9.81
N PHE A 72 6.83 37.87 -10.06
CA PHE A 72 5.73 36.91 -9.88
C PHE A 72 5.85 35.72 -10.81
N SER A 73 6.29 35.95 -12.06
CA SER A 73 6.55 34.86 -13.01
C SER A 73 7.65 33.92 -12.50
N PHE A 74 8.72 34.48 -11.93
CA PHE A 74 9.80 33.70 -11.34
C PHE A 74 9.36 32.94 -10.08
N LEU A 75 8.60 33.58 -9.18
CA LEU A 75 8.05 32.94 -7.99
C LEU A 75 7.08 31.82 -8.35
N SER A 76 6.23 32.02 -9.37
CA SER A 76 5.31 31.02 -9.89
C SER A 76 6.06 29.81 -10.45
N LEU A 77 7.17 30.03 -11.16
CA LEU A 77 8.02 28.94 -11.65
C LEU A 77 8.60 28.12 -10.48
N ILE A 78 9.16 28.77 -9.46
CA ILE A 78 9.69 28.08 -8.27
C ILE A 78 8.59 27.30 -7.55
N ALA A 79 7.42 27.91 -7.35
CA ALA A 79 6.28 27.25 -6.72
C ALA A 79 5.84 26.01 -7.52
N THR A 80 5.79 26.12 -8.84
CA THR A 80 5.44 25.01 -9.73
C THR A 80 6.43 23.86 -9.60
N ILE A 81 7.74 24.15 -9.61
CA ILE A 81 8.79 23.14 -9.42
C ILE A 81 8.66 22.47 -8.05
N TYR A 82 8.41 23.25 -7.00
CA TYR A 82 8.25 22.73 -5.64
C TYR A 82 7.02 21.81 -5.49
N ILE A 83 5.89 22.23 -6.07
CA ILE A 83 4.66 21.42 -6.11
C ILE A 83 4.92 20.12 -6.87
N ALA A 84 5.56 20.19 -8.05
CA ALA A 84 5.90 19.02 -8.84
C ALA A 84 6.78 18.04 -8.05
N TYR A 85 7.82 18.54 -7.37
CA TYR A 85 8.70 17.72 -6.53
C TYR A 85 7.94 17.01 -5.40
N ILE A 86 7.07 17.73 -4.68
CA ILE A 86 6.24 17.12 -3.62
C ILE A 86 5.34 16.05 -4.22
N LEU A 87 4.68 16.34 -5.34
CA LEU A 87 3.74 15.42 -5.97
C LEU A 87 4.45 14.12 -6.38
N THR A 88 5.62 14.21 -7.02
CA THR A 88 6.44 13.04 -7.38
C THR A 88 6.79 12.19 -6.15
N ASN A 89 7.20 12.81 -5.04
CA ASN A 89 7.53 12.07 -3.82
C ASN A 89 6.31 11.37 -3.19
N ILE A 90 5.13 11.99 -3.24
CA ILE A 90 3.89 11.39 -2.75
C ILE A 90 3.50 10.21 -3.64
N GLU A 91 3.58 10.39 -4.96
CA GLU A 91 3.28 9.35 -5.92
C GLU A 91 4.22 8.15 -5.79
N GLU A 92 5.52 8.38 -5.60
CA GLU A 92 6.50 7.31 -5.39
C GLU A 92 6.19 6.51 -4.12
N LYS A 93 5.90 7.19 -3.01
CA LYS A 93 5.49 6.51 -1.75
C LYS A 93 4.22 5.69 -1.94
N ARG A 94 3.22 6.26 -2.62
CA ARG A 94 1.96 5.54 -2.92
C ARG A 94 2.22 4.34 -3.83
N ASN A 95 3.09 4.48 -4.82
CA ASN A 95 3.43 3.40 -5.74
C ASN A 95 4.15 2.25 -5.01
N GLN A 96 5.10 2.56 -4.13
CA GLN A 96 5.77 1.55 -3.30
C GLN A 96 4.79 0.82 -2.38
N GLN A 97 3.84 1.54 -1.77
CA GLN A 97 2.78 0.94 -0.95
C GLN A 97 1.87 0.04 -1.78
N ASN A 98 1.42 0.50 -2.95
CA ASN A 98 0.60 -0.28 -3.87
C ASN A 98 1.32 -1.54 -4.32
N LEU A 99 2.59 -1.46 -4.70
CA LEU A 99 3.41 -2.61 -5.08
C LEU A 99 3.53 -3.63 -3.94
N LYS A 100 3.70 -3.16 -2.70
CA LYS A 100 3.72 -4.06 -1.53
C LYS A 100 2.37 -4.75 -1.36
N PHE A 101 1.29 -3.99 -1.42
CA PHE A 101 -0.08 -4.50 -1.28
C PHE A 101 -0.42 -5.51 -2.40
N GLU A 102 -0.02 -5.23 -3.63
CA GLU A 102 -0.19 -6.14 -4.77
C GLU A 102 0.60 -7.43 -4.59
N LYS A 103 1.87 -7.35 -4.16
CA LYS A 103 2.67 -8.54 -3.85
C LYS A 103 2.02 -9.39 -2.75
N ASP A 104 1.58 -8.76 -1.66
CA ASP A 104 0.94 -9.46 -0.55
C ASP A 104 -0.38 -10.11 -1.00
N ARG A 105 -1.17 -9.42 -1.83
CA ARG A 105 -2.40 -9.95 -2.44
C ARG A 105 -2.12 -11.13 -3.36
N LEU A 106 -1.16 -11.02 -4.27
CA LEU A 106 -0.77 -12.09 -5.19
C LEU A 106 -0.25 -13.31 -4.43
N LEU A 107 0.55 -13.11 -3.39
CA LEU A 107 1.03 -14.20 -2.55
C LEU A 107 -0.13 -14.92 -1.86
N ARG A 108 -1.13 -14.18 -1.35
CA ARG A 108 -2.33 -14.76 -0.77
C ARG A 108 -3.16 -15.53 -1.80
N GLU A 109 -3.40 -14.96 -2.98
CA GLU A 109 -4.09 -15.63 -4.09
C GLU A 109 -3.36 -16.92 -4.49
N PHE A 110 -2.02 -16.88 -4.59
CA PHE A 110 -1.20 -18.05 -4.91
C PHE A 110 -1.33 -19.12 -3.82
N ARG A 111 -1.20 -18.75 -2.53
CA ARG A 111 -1.41 -19.66 -1.40
C ARG A 111 -2.81 -20.30 -1.42
N GLU A 112 -3.86 -19.50 -1.59
CA GLU A 112 -5.23 -20.03 -1.67
C GLU A 112 -5.41 -20.98 -2.85
N SER A 113 -4.81 -20.68 -4.00
CA SER A 113 -4.89 -21.54 -5.19
C SER A 113 -4.20 -22.89 -4.99
N GLU A 114 -2.99 -22.89 -4.42
CA GLU A 114 -2.23 -24.09 -4.08
C GLU A 114 -2.96 -24.93 -3.02
N TYR A 115 -3.53 -24.28 -2.00
CA TYR A 115 -4.35 -24.96 -0.99
C TYR A 115 -5.60 -25.62 -1.60
N LYS A 116 -6.36 -24.88 -2.42
CA LYS A 116 -7.54 -25.41 -3.10
C LYS A 116 -7.20 -26.64 -3.94
N ARG A 117 -6.07 -26.58 -4.67
CA ARG A 117 -5.58 -27.72 -5.46
C ARG A 117 -5.32 -28.94 -4.60
N ILE A 118 -4.51 -28.82 -3.54
CA ILE A 118 -4.18 -29.98 -2.71
C ILE A 118 -5.38 -30.50 -1.91
N ASN A 119 -6.22 -29.60 -1.39
CA ASN A 119 -7.42 -29.98 -0.66
C ASN A 119 -8.40 -30.75 -1.56
N PHE A 120 -8.55 -30.35 -2.82
CA PHE A 120 -9.33 -31.11 -3.80
C PHE A 120 -8.80 -32.53 -3.99
N GLU A 121 -7.48 -32.72 -4.11
CA GLU A 121 -6.88 -34.05 -4.22
C GLU A 121 -7.05 -34.89 -2.94
N LEU A 122 -6.93 -34.28 -1.77
CA LEU A 122 -7.12 -34.95 -0.47
C LEU A 122 -8.58 -35.40 -0.28
N GLN A 123 -9.55 -34.60 -0.72
CA GLN A 123 -10.97 -34.96 -0.64
C GLN A 123 -11.33 -36.17 -1.50
N LYS A 124 -10.61 -36.41 -2.62
CA LYS A 124 -10.83 -37.60 -3.45
C LYS A 124 -10.55 -38.90 -2.72
N VAL A 125 -9.70 -38.89 -1.68
CA VAL A 125 -9.37 -40.10 -0.89
C VAL A 125 -10.60 -40.64 -0.17
N TRP A 126 -11.42 -39.75 0.40
CA TRP A 126 -12.68 -40.18 1.00
C TRP A 126 -13.62 -40.80 -0.03
N LEU A 127 -13.73 -40.17 -1.21
CA LEU A 127 -14.58 -40.66 -2.31
C LEU A 127 -14.10 -42.02 -2.82
N SER A 128 -12.78 -42.17 -2.97
CA SER A 128 -12.16 -43.39 -3.49
C SER A 128 -12.31 -44.57 -2.53
N LEU A 129 -12.35 -44.29 -1.23
CA LEU A 129 -12.64 -45.32 -0.23
C LEU A 129 -14.11 -45.72 -0.19
N ILE A 130 -15.03 -44.97 -0.76
CA ILE A 130 -16.43 -45.41 -0.90
C ILE A 130 -16.62 -46.22 -2.19
N GLU A 131 -15.69 -46.11 -3.15
CA GLU A 131 -15.75 -46.79 -4.44
C GLU A 131 -15.75 -48.33 -4.27
N PRO A 132 -16.61 -49.07 -5.02
CA PRO A 132 -16.64 -50.52 -4.96
C PRO A 132 -15.39 -51.20 -5.52
N ASN A 133 -14.62 -50.50 -6.37
CA ASN A 133 -13.44 -51.05 -7.04
C ASN A 133 -12.13 -50.65 -6.32
N PRO A 134 -11.46 -51.59 -5.63
CA PRO A 134 -10.22 -51.32 -4.90
C PRO A 134 -9.06 -50.83 -5.78
N GLU A 135 -9.01 -51.22 -7.06
CA GLU A 135 -7.94 -50.83 -7.97
C GLU A 135 -8.03 -49.36 -8.35
N ILE A 136 -9.25 -48.88 -8.62
CA ILE A 136 -9.52 -47.46 -8.86
C ILE A 136 -9.20 -46.65 -7.60
N ALA A 137 -9.61 -47.15 -6.44
CA ALA A 137 -9.34 -46.52 -5.16
C ALA A 137 -7.84 -46.34 -4.92
N ASN A 138 -7.07 -47.39 -5.18
CA ASN A 138 -5.64 -47.42 -4.99
C ASN A 138 -4.89 -46.44 -5.90
N ASN A 139 -5.26 -46.37 -7.18
CA ASN A 139 -4.69 -45.43 -8.14
C ASN A 139 -4.91 -43.96 -7.72
N ILE A 140 -6.11 -43.64 -7.22
CA ILE A 140 -6.44 -42.29 -6.73
C ILE A 140 -5.58 -41.94 -5.51
N ILE A 141 -5.44 -42.87 -4.57
CA ILE A 141 -4.66 -42.65 -3.35
C ILE A 141 -3.16 -42.52 -3.64
N HIS A 142 -2.61 -43.36 -4.52
CA HIS A 142 -1.23 -43.24 -4.98
C HIS A 142 -0.97 -41.86 -5.60
N ASN A 143 -1.84 -41.40 -6.50
CA ASN A 143 -1.71 -40.05 -7.07
C ASN A 143 -1.80 -38.96 -5.99
N CYS A 144 -2.73 -39.10 -5.02
CA CYS A 144 -2.87 -38.16 -3.91
C CYS A 144 -1.60 -38.08 -3.05
N ILE A 145 -0.96 -39.22 -2.74
CA ILE A 145 0.32 -39.26 -2.01
C ILE A 145 1.40 -38.47 -2.75
N TRP A 146 1.53 -38.69 -4.06
CA TRP A 146 2.49 -37.96 -4.89
C TRP A 146 2.24 -36.45 -4.89
N GLN A 147 0.98 -36.04 -5.10
CA GLN A 147 0.59 -34.63 -5.09
C GLN A 147 0.83 -33.99 -3.72
N TYR A 148 0.53 -34.71 -2.64
CA TYR A 148 0.76 -34.25 -1.28
C TYR A 148 2.24 -34.07 -0.96
N ARG A 149 3.06 -35.07 -1.32
CA ARG A 149 4.52 -34.98 -1.15
C ARG A 149 5.10 -33.80 -1.94
N TYR A 150 4.69 -33.64 -3.19
CA TYR A 150 5.11 -32.53 -4.05
C TYR A 150 4.69 -31.18 -3.47
N PHE A 151 3.41 -31.02 -3.08
CA PHE A 151 2.91 -29.81 -2.42
C PHE A 151 3.76 -29.49 -1.18
N ARG A 152 4.03 -30.48 -0.34
CA ARG A 152 4.82 -30.30 0.88
C ARG A 152 6.23 -29.81 0.60
N THR A 153 6.92 -30.40 -0.38
CA THR A 153 8.30 -30.05 -0.69
C THR A 153 8.42 -28.72 -1.42
N SER A 154 7.56 -28.49 -2.41
CA SER A 154 7.64 -27.33 -3.30
C SER A 154 7.14 -26.06 -2.64
N ASN A 155 6.15 -26.16 -1.74
CA ASN A 155 5.49 -25.00 -1.15
C ASN A 155 5.94 -24.67 0.28
N MET A 156 7.07 -25.20 0.78
CA MET A 156 7.57 -24.87 2.12
C MET A 156 7.84 -23.37 2.33
N HIS A 157 8.21 -22.66 1.26
CA HIS A 157 8.46 -21.22 1.29
C HIS A 157 7.15 -20.41 1.41
N LEU A 158 6.04 -20.98 0.95
CA LEU A 158 4.71 -20.37 1.03
C LEU A 158 4.00 -20.74 2.33
N PHE A 159 4.27 -21.94 2.85
CA PHE A 159 3.67 -22.48 4.05
C PHE A 159 4.77 -23.09 4.94
N PRO A 160 5.40 -22.28 5.82
CA PRO A 160 6.52 -22.74 6.65
C PRO A 160 6.15 -23.89 7.60
N PHE A 161 4.89 -23.93 8.07
CA PHE A 161 4.35 -24.96 8.97
C PHE A 161 4.27 -26.35 8.32
N LEU A 162 4.49 -26.49 7.00
CA LEU A 162 4.54 -27.80 6.34
C LEU A 162 5.67 -28.71 6.85
N LYS A 163 6.62 -28.15 7.62
CA LYS A 163 7.68 -28.89 8.31
C LYS A 163 7.20 -29.59 9.58
N ASP A 164 6.06 -29.18 10.13
CA ASP A 164 5.53 -29.70 11.38
C ASP A 164 5.25 -31.21 11.27
N GLU A 165 5.54 -31.95 12.34
CA GLU A 165 5.28 -33.41 12.37
C GLU A 165 3.79 -33.74 12.17
N GLU A 166 2.88 -32.90 12.65
CA GLU A 166 1.44 -33.08 12.47
C GLU A 166 1.05 -33.13 10.98
N VAL A 167 1.65 -32.26 10.15
CA VAL A 167 1.43 -32.23 8.70
C VAL A 167 2.08 -33.46 8.06
N LYS A 168 3.29 -33.86 8.50
CA LYS A 168 3.90 -35.12 8.01
C LYS A 168 3.04 -36.34 8.33
N ASN A 169 2.37 -36.36 9.47
CA ASN A 169 1.52 -37.46 9.91
C ASN A 169 0.27 -37.66 9.02
N LEU A 170 -0.22 -36.62 8.33
CA LEU A 170 -1.24 -36.76 7.28
C LEU A 170 -0.71 -37.60 6.12
N GLY A 171 0.52 -37.34 5.67
CA GLY A 171 1.18 -38.11 4.61
C GLY A 171 1.35 -39.59 4.97
N LYS A 172 1.82 -39.87 6.20
CA LYS A 172 1.90 -41.25 6.72
C LYS A 172 0.53 -41.95 6.72
N SER A 173 -0.55 -41.21 6.96
CA SER A 173 -1.91 -41.79 6.98
C SER A 173 -2.38 -42.18 5.58
N LEU A 174 -2.04 -41.38 4.56
CA LEU A 174 -2.31 -41.73 3.17
C LEU A 174 -1.54 -42.99 2.76
N GLU A 175 -0.28 -43.11 3.18
CA GLU A 175 0.56 -44.29 2.92
C GLU A 175 -0.05 -45.56 3.56
N ASN A 176 -0.49 -45.47 4.82
CA ASN A 176 -1.17 -46.58 5.50
C ASN A 176 -2.46 -47.01 4.78
N ILE A 177 -3.25 -46.06 4.27
CA ILE A 177 -4.47 -46.37 3.50
C ILE A 177 -4.11 -47.11 2.21
N SER A 178 -3.06 -46.68 1.52
CA SER A 178 -2.58 -47.33 0.29
C SER A 178 -2.20 -48.79 0.54
N GLU A 179 -1.43 -49.06 1.60
CA GLU A 179 -0.97 -50.40 1.97
C GLU A 179 -2.15 -51.36 2.27
N LEU A 180 -3.22 -50.84 2.85
CA LEU A 180 -4.43 -51.63 3.13
C LEU A 180 -5.23 -51.96 1.88
N LEU A 181 -5.28 -51.05 0.92
CA LEU A 181 -5.88 -51.33 -0.38
C LEU A 181 -5.07 -52.37 -1.17
N ASP A 182 -3.75 -52.31 -1.07
CA ASP A 182 -2.85 -53.30 -1.68
C ASP A 182 -3.04 -54.70 -1.07
N THR A 183 -3.19 -54.78 0.25
CA THR A 183 -3.40 -56.04 0.98
C THR A 183 -4.85 -56.53 0.97
N ARG A 184 -5.79 -55.74 0.43
CA ARG A 184 -7.25 -55.97 0.45
C ARG A 184 -7.84 -56.19 1.85
N ASP A 185 -7.13 -55.79 2.90
CA ASP A 185 -7.60 -55.88 4.28
C ASP A 185 -8.46 -54.65 4.61
N LEU A 186 -9.76 -54.78 4.37
CA LEU A 186 -10.75 -53.72 4.62
C LEU A 186 -11.38 -53.80 6.01
N SER A 187 -10.90 -54.69 6.90
CA SER A 187 -11.51 -54.96 8.21
C SER A 187 -11.54 -53.74 9.13
N ASN A 188 -10.52 -52.86 9.05
CA ASN A 188 -10.39 -51.64 9.85
C ASN A 188 -10.56 -50.33 9.05
N LYS A 189 -11.17 -50.40 7.86
CA LYS A 189 -11.29 -49.26 6.93
C LYS A 189 -11.91 -48.01 7.57
N ASP A 190 -12.95 -48.18 8.37
CA ASP A 190 -13.69 -47.05 8.99
C ASP A 190 -12.87 -46.32 10.05
N GLU A 191 -12.10 -47.03 10.86
CA GLU A 191 -11.24 -46.44 11.89
C GLU A 191 -10.14 -45.59 11.24
N ILE A 192 -9.54 -46.11 10.17
CA ILE A 192 -8.44 -45.45 9.47
C ILE A 192 -8.95 -44.25 8.68
N LEU A 193 -10.14 -44.36 8.08
CA LEU A 193 -10.81 -43.21 7.47
C LEU A 193 -11.06 -42.11 8.49
N ARG A 194 -11.54 -42.44 9.70
CA ARG A 194 -11.72 -41.46 10.79
C ARG A 194 -10.41 -40.79 11.17
N MET A 195 -9.33 -41.56 11.34
CA MET A 195 -8.00 -41.02 11.65
C MET A 195 -7.48 -40.10 10.54
N PHE A 196 -7.70 -40.45 9.28
CA PHE A 196 -7.34 -39.61 8.15
C PHE A 196 -8.13 -38.31 8.13
N ILE A 197 -9.46 -38.37 8.28
CA ILE A 197 -10.33 -37.18 8.33
C ILE A 197 -9.89 -36.25 9.46
N GLN A 198 -9.64 -36.78 10.66
CA GLN A 198 -9.18 -35.96 11.79
C GLN A 198 -7.87 -35.22 11.48
N LYS A 199 -6.91 -35.89 10.83
CA LYS A 199 -5.64 -35.27 10.44
C LYS A 199 -5.80 -34.28 9.29
N LEU A 200 -6.72 -34.55 8.36
CA LEU A 200 -7.06 -33.65 7.27
C LEU A 200 -7.71 -32.37 7.80
N ASP A 201 -8.61 -32.48 8.78
CA ASP A 201 -9.24 -31.34 9.44
C ASP A 201 -8.21 -30.48 10.18
N LEU A 202 -7.29 -31.11 10.92
CA LEU A 202 -6.19 -30.39 11.57
C LEU A 202 -5.31 -29.65 10.55
N PHE A 203 -4.98 -30.30 9.43
CA PHE A 203 -4.25 -29.67 8.33
C PHE A 203 -5.01 -28.47 7.76
N ASN A 204 -6.30 -28.63 7.48
CA ASN A 204 -7.16 -27.56 6.95
C ASN A 204 -7.26 -26.37 7.92
N GLN A 205 -7.42 -26.65 9.23
CA GLN A 205 -7.43 -25.62 10.27
C GLN A 205 -6.11 -24.84 10.33
N LYS A 206 -4.97 -25.53 10.26
CA LYS A 206 -3.65 -24.87 10.22
C LYS A 206 -3.49 -23.97 9.00
N ILE A 207 -3.90 -24.46 7.83
CA ILE A 207 -3.84 -23.66 6.60
C ILE A 207 -4.74 -22.42 6.72
N GLN A 208 -5.99 -22.60 7.15
CA GLN A 208 -6.94 -21.50 7.31
C GLN A 208 -6.45 -20.45 8.31
N THR A 209 -5.93 -20.88 9.46
CA THR A 209 -5.36 -19.98 10.47
C THR A 209 -4.19 -19.19 9.88
N PHE A 210 -3.27 -19.87 9.20
CA PHE A 210 -2.15 -19.21 8.53
C PHE A 210 -2.59 -18.21 7.47
N LEU A 211 -3.61 -18.54 6.66
CA LEU A 211 -4.15 -17.66 5.63
C LEU A 211 -4.88 -16.42 6.20
N LEU A 212 -5.42 -16.52 7.43
CA LEU A 212 -6.09 -15.41 8.10
C LEU A 212 -5.09 -14.47 8.81
N GLU A 213 -3.99 -15.02 9.31
CA GLU A 213 -2.92 -14.27 9.97
C GLU A 213 -1.93 -13.61 9.00
N SER A 214 -1.83 -14.14 7.77
CA SER A 214 -0.93 -13.66 6.69
C SER A 214 -1.57 -12.61 5.79
#